data_AF-A0A2E3KF10-F1
#
_entry.id   AF-A0A2E3KF10-F1
#
_cell.length_a   1.000
_cell.length_b   1.000
_cell.length_c   1.000
_cell.angle_alpha   90.00
_cell.angle_beta   90.00
_cell.angle_gamma   90.00
#
_symmetry.space_group_name_H-M   'P 1'
#
loop_
_entity.id
_entity.type
_entity.pdbx_description
1 polymer ?
#
loop_
_entity_poly.entity_id
_entity_poly.type
_entity_poly.pdbx_seq_one_letter_code
_entity_poly.pdbx_strand_id
1 'polypeptide(L)'
;MVKITSKRGTSTIKVADVKNWAGETFKNFQKEQLKIAGEDTVLTQKRGTSTIVAKDIPDVQKPSLKGQKITTNRGTSVKTL
;
A
#
# COMPACT_ATOMS: atom_id res chain seq x y z
N MET A 1 12.53 11.60 7.84
CA MET A 1 11.15 12.06 8.19
C MET A 1 10.71 13.07 7.16
N VAL A 2 9.85 12.67 6.23
CA VAL A 2 9.44 13.51 5.09
C VAL A 2 8.17 14.29 5.47
N LYS A 3 8.16 15.59 5.17
CA LYS A 3 7.01 16.47 5.40
C LYS A 3 6.34 16.77 4.07
N ILE A 4 5.06 16.45 3.93
CA ILE A 4 4.28 16.75 2.73
C ILE A 4 3.26 17.83 3.08
N THR A 5 3.13 18.85 2.24
CA THR A 5 2.12 19.90 2.39
C THR A 5 0.77 19.38 1.89
N SER A 6 -0.28 19.62 2.66
CA SER A 6 -1.64 19.16 2.37
C SER A 6 -2.63 20.33 2.47
N LYS A 7 -3.87 20.14 2.02
CA LYS A 7 -4.95 21.16 2.09
C LYS A 7 -4.58 22.46 1.36
N ARG A 8 -4.02 22.33 0.15
CA ARG A 8 -3.53 23.47 -0.67
C ARG A 8 -2.44 24.29 0.04
N GLY A 9 -1.53 23.63 0.75
CA GLY A 9 -0.38 24.29 1.39
C GLY A 9 -0.62 24.82 2.81
N THR A 10 -1.84 24.73 3.34
CA THR A 10 -2.18 25.25 4.68
C THR A 10 -1.88 24.28 5.83
N SER A 11 -1.50 23.03 5.54
CA SER A 11 -1.20 22.03 6.57
C SER A 11 0.01 21.19 6.20
N THR A 12 0.71 20.68 7.21
CA THR A 12 1.86 19.79 7.03
C THR A 12 1.54 18.44 7.64
N ILE A 13 1.62 17.38 6.83
CA ILE A 13 1.44 16.01 7.30
C ILE A 13 2.83 15.39 7.49
N LYS A 14 3.05 14.82 8.67
CA LYS A 14 4.22 14.00 8.97
C LYS A 14 4.02 12.64 8.30
N VAL A 15 4.84 12.31 7.30
CA VAL A 15 4.75 11.04 6.58
C VAL A 15 5.94 10.16 6.94
N ALA A 16 5.66 8.87 7.10
CA ALA A 16 6.69 7.86 7.32
C ALA A 16 7.63 7.82 6.10
N ASP A 17 8.92 7.70 6.37
CA ASP A 17 9.98 7.70 5.34
C ASP A 17 10.06 6.32 4.67
N VAL A 18 8.96 5.90 4.04
CA VAL A 18 8.88 4.62 3.35
C VAL A 18 9.35 4.84 1.91
N LYS A 19 10.58 4.43 1.63
CA LYS A 19 11.23 4.57 0.31
C LYS A 19 10.48 3.84 -0.82
N ASN A 20 9.77 2.76 -0.50
CA ASN A 20 9.03 1.92 -1.44
C ASN A 20 7.56 1.79 -1.03
N TRP A 21 6.66 2.44 -1.78
CA TRP A 21 5.20 2.39 -1.59
C TRP A 21 4.55 1.13 -2.19
N ALA A 22 5.33 0.08 -2.36
CA ALA A 22 4.90 -1.17 -2.97
C ALA A 22 5.67 -2.36 -2.36
N GLY A 23 5.05 -3.54 -2.40
CA GLY A 23 5.64 -4.78 -1.90
C GLY A 23 5.23 -5.14 -0.48
N GLU A 24 5.85 -6.19 0.06
CA GLU A 24 5.51 -6.80 1.35
C GLU A 24 5.79 -5.87 2.54
N THR A 25 6.86 -5.07 2.46
CA THR A 25 7.23 -4.10 3.49
C THR A 25 6.16 -3.03 3.69
N PHE A 26 5.61 -2.49 2.59
CA PHE A 26 4.53 -1.51 2.65
C PHE A 26 3.22 -2.14 3.15
N LYS A 27 2.91 -3.39 2.76
CA LYS A 27 1.72 -4.09 3.25
C LYS A 27 1.77 -4.31 4.77
N ASN A 28 2.94 -4.67 5.31
CA ASN A 28 3.11 -4.82 6.76
C ASN A 28 2.94 -3.48 7.48
N PHE A 29 3.56 -2.41 6.95
CA PHE A 29 3.36 -1.06 7.48
C PHE A 29 1.88 -0.62 7.42
N GLN A 30 1.19 -0.88 6.31
CA GLN A 30 -0.23 -0.60 6.17
C GLN A 30 -1.07 -1.35 7.21
N LYS A 31 -0.78 -2.63 7.46
CA LYS A 31 -1.46 -3.44 8.49
C LYS A 31 -1.24 -2.86 9.89
N GLU A 32 -0.04 -2.39 10.20
CA GLU A 32 0.25 -1.71 11.48
C GLU A 32 -0.51 -0.39 11.61
N GLN A 33 -0.54 0.43 10.55
CA GLN A 33 -1.29 1.68 10.56
C GLN A 33 -2.80 1.46 10.68
N LEU A 34 -3.35 0.43 10.02
CA LEU A 34 -4.76 0.07 10.15
C LEU A 34 -5.11 -0.37 11.57
N LYS A 35 -4.22 -1.11 12.26
CA LYS A 35 -4.41 -1.45 13.68
C LYS A 35 -4.41 -0.21 14.58
N ILE A 36 -3.54 0.76 14.32
CA ILE A 36 -3.44 2.01 15.08
C ILE A 36 -4.64 2.93 14.84
N ALA A 37 -5.12 3.00 13.59
CA ALA A 37 -6.27 3.82 13.22
C ALA A 37 -7.55 3.38 13.94
N GLY A 38 -7.61 2.14 14.43
CA GLY A 38 -8.72 1.68 15.24
C GLY A 38 -9.98 1.36 14.43
N GLU A 39 -10.93 0.82 15.17
CA GLU A 39 -12.09 0.09 14.67
C GLU A 39 -13.13 0.95 13.94
N ASP A 40 -13.23 2.23 14.30
CA ASP A 40 -14.28 3.14 13.84
C ASP A 40 -13.78 4.17 12.82
N THR A 41 -12.52 4.05 12.37
CA THR A 41 -11.97 5.01 11.41
C THR A 41 -12.63 4.86 10.04
N VAL A 42 -13.36 5.90 9.64
CA VAL A 42 -14.02 6.00 8.34
C VAL A 42 -13.05 6.60 7.32
N LEU A 43 -12.76 5.83 6.28
CA LEU A 43 -11.89 6.23 5.17
C LEU A 43 -12.74 6.58 3.95
N THR A 44 -12.40 7.68 3.28
CA THR A 44 -13.07 8.08 2.05
C THR A 44 -12.41 7.41 0.83
N GLN A 45 -13.23 6.84 -0.03
CA GLN A 45 -12.85 6.13 -1.25
C GLN A 45 -13.44 6.80 -2.49
N LYS A 46 -13.03 6.36 -3.69
CA LYS A 46 -13.53 6.84 -5.00
C LYS A 46 -13.47 8.37 -5.14
N ARG A 47 -12.37 9.00 -4.68
CA ARG A 47 -12.22 10.47 -4.69
C ARG A 47 -13.30 11.21 -3.88
N GLY A 48 -13.85 10.58 -2.83
CA GLY A 48 -14.82 11.17 -1.92
C GLY A 48 -16.27 10.73 -2.15
N THR A 49 -16.55 9.87 -3.13
CA THR A 49 -17.92 9.41 -3.45
C THR A 49 -18.37 8.19 -2.62
N SER A 50 -17.51 7.66 -1.77
CA SER A 50 -17.83 6.50 -0.92
C SER A 50 -17.01 6.52 0.36
N THR A 51 -17.50 5.85 1.39
CA THR A 51 -16.83 5.67 2.68
C THR A 51 -16.74 4.19 3.01
N ILE A 52 -15.63 3.76 3.60
CA ILE A 52 -15.44 2.42 4.14
C ILE A 52 -14.91 2.53 5.57
N VAL A 53 -15.26 1.59 6.43
CA VAL A 53 -14.63 1.47 7.74
C VAL A 53 -13.28 0.77 7.57
N ALA A 54 -12.25 1.19 8.33
CA ALA A 54 -10.91 0.62 8.25
C ALA A 54 -10.88 -0.92 8.48
N LYS A 55 -11.80 -1.43 9.29
CA LYS A 55 -12.00 -2.88 9.53
C LYS A 55 -12.43 -3.67 8.30
N ASP A 56 -13.24 -3.06 7.44
CA ASP A 56 -13.87 -3.75 6.31
C ASP A 56 -12.94 -3.85 5.11
N ILE A 57 -11.67 -3.42 5.25
CA ILE A 57 -10.67 -3.55 4.18
C ILE A 57 -10.26 -5.02 4.08
N PRO A 58 -10.53 -5.69 2.95
CA PRO A 58 -10.17 -7.10 2.80
C PRO A 58 -8.65 -7.27 2.68
N ASP A 59 -8.11 -8.28 3.36
CA ASP A 59 -6.72 -8.72 3.14
C ASP A 59 -6.66 -9.55 1.85
N VAL A 60 -6.41 -8.87 0.73
CA VAL A 60 -6.30 -9.52 -0.57
C VAL A 60 -4.97 -10.27 -0.66
N GLN A 61 -5.06 -11.60 -0.61
CA GLN A 61 -3.91 -12.47 -0.81
C GLN A 61 -3.36 -12.32 -2.23
N LYS A 62 -2.04 -12.29 -2.34
CA LYS A 62 -1.38 -12.25 -3.65
C LYS A 62 -1.46 -13.65 -4.27
N PRO A 63 -1.84 -13.80 -5.55
CA PRO A 63 -1.75 -15.09 -6.21
C PRO A 63 -0.30 -15.59 -6.21
N SER A 64 -0.13 -16.89 -5.96
CA SER A 64 1.19 -17.52 -6.02
C SER A 64 1.75 -17.42 -7.43
N LEU A 65 3.01 -16.95 -7.55
CA LEU A 65 3.73 -16.90 -8.82
C LEU A 65 4.60 -18.15 -9.03
N LYS A 66 4.47 -19.16 -8.15
CA LYS A 66 5.26 -20.39 -8.19
C LYS A 66 5.04 -21.11 -9.52
N GLY A 67 6.09 -21.32 -10.29
CA GLY A 67 6.05 -21.95 -11.61
C GLY A 67 5.91 -20.96 -12.77
N GLN A 68 5.77 -19.66 -12.52
CA GLN A 68 5.74 -18.67 -13.59
C GLN A 68 7.14 -18.51 -14.19
N LYS A 69 7.23 -18.67 -15.52
CA LYS A 69 8.45 -18.39 -16.29
C LYS A 69 8.55 -16.90 -16.56
N ILE A 70 9.61 -16.26 -16.11
CA ILE A 70 9.97 -14.88 -16.46
C ILE A 70 11.21 -14.89 -17.34
N THR A 71 11.14 -14.19 -18.45
CA THR A 71 12.31 -13.92 -19.30
C THR A 71 13.09 -12.76 -18.73
N THR A 72 14.33 -12.99 -18.34
CA THR A 72 15.28 -11.96 -17.90
C THR A 72 16.35 -11.74 -18.98
N ASN A 73 17.24 -10.77 -18.78
CA ASN A 73 18.35 -10.47 -19.70
C ASN A 73 17.91 -10.21 -21.16
N ARG A 74 16.87 -9.38 -21.35
CA ARG A 74 16.31 -9.07 -22.68
C ARG A 74 15.90 -10.31 -23.49
N GLY A 75 15.41 -11.35 -22.83
CA GLY A 75 14.91 -12.56 -23.49
C GLY A 75 15.92 -13.69 -23.66
N THR A 76 17.17 -13.52 -23.20
CA THR A 76 18.21 -14.56 -23.31
C THR A 76 18.22 -15.55 -22.15
N SER A 77 17.43 -15.32 -21.10
CA SER A 77 17.38 -16.22 -19.95
C SER A 77 15.94 -16.41 -19.49
N VAL A 78 15.60 -17.64 -19.09
CA VAL A 78 14.30 -17.98 -18.52
C VAL A 78 14.53 -18.40 -17.07
N LYS A 79 13.89 -17.70 -16.14
CA LYS A 79 13.88 -18.06 -14.72
C LYS A 79 12.48 -18.50 -14.33
N THR A 80 12.37 -19.55 -13.54
CA THR A 80 11.12 -19.98 -12.92
C THR A 80 11.02 -19.34 -11.53
N LEU A 81 9.89 -18.70 -11.23
CA LEU A 81 9.57 -18.13 -9.91
C LEU A 81 9.06 -19.16 -8.91
#